data_AF-A0A843HBM8-F1
#
_entry.id   AF-A0A843HBM8-F1
#
_cell.length_a   1.000
_cell.length_b   1.000
_cell.length_c   1.000
_cell.angle_alpha   90.00
_cell.angle_beta   90.00
_cell.angle_gamma   90.00
#
_symmetry.space_group_name_H-M   'P 1'
#
loop_
_entity.id
_entity.type
_entity.pdbx_description
1 polymer ?
#
loop_
_entity_poly.entity_id
_entity_poly.type
_entity_poly.pdbx_seq_one_letter_code
_entity_poly.pdbx_strand_id
1 'polypeptide(L)'
;MAIKAKKTETKKTTIPVELIKVDRAKAFDKAIMFDITVFDCVKIYGCSYRTYNDKQTGEEKGIIGFPSKKGNDDKYYNHAYFFVTDEMLAEIEKQIEALI
;
A
#
# COMPACT_ATOMS: atom_id res chain seq x y z
N MET A 1 -35.14 -4.65 -15.94
CA MET A 1 -35.08 -3.94 -14.64
C MET A 1 -33.65 -3.48 -14.41
N ALA A 2 -33.38 -2.18 -14.41
CA ALA A 2 -32.03 -1.66 -14.18
C ALA A 2 -31.73 -1.67 -12.68
N ILE A 3 -30.74 -2.44 -12.26
CA ILE A 3 -30.24 -2.44 -10.88
C ILE A 3 -29.49 -1.13 -10.69
N LYS A 4 -30.16 -0.12 -10.11
CA LYS A 4 -29.49 1.11 -9.65
C LYS A 4 -28.48 0.71 -8.58
N ALA A 5 -27.20 0.83 -8.88
CA ALA A 5 -26.14 0.65 -7.90
C ALA A 5 -26.39 1.65 -6.74
N LYS A 6 -26.77 1.12 -5.57
CA LYS A 6 -26.74 1.91 -4.33
C LYS A 6 -25.31 2.35 -4.13
N LYS A 7 -25.06 3.65 -4.23
CA LYS A 7 -23.79 4.28 -3.90
C LYS A 7 -23.56 4.01 -2.41
N THR A 8 -22.82 2.95 -2.11
CA THR A 8 -22.47 2.58 -0.75
C THR A 8 -21.39 3.59 -0.35
N GLU A 9 -21.74 4.54 0.51
CA GLU A 9 -20.75 5.40 1.15
C GLU A 9 -19.90 4.50 2.06
N THR A 10 -18.81 3.97 1.49
CA THR A 10 -17.74 3.38 2.28
C THR A 10 -17.16 4.51 3.11
N LYS A 11 -17.55 4.59 4.39
CA LYS A 11 -16.82 5.38 5.38
C LYS A 11 -15.36 4.97 5.24
N LYS A 12 -14.52 5.87 4.72
CA LYS A 12 -13.07 5.69 4.69
C LYS A 12 -12.65 5.58 6.15
N THR A 13 -12.53 4.35 6.62
CA THR A 13 -12.03 4.11 7.97
C THR A 13 -10.54 4.32 7.85
N THR A 14 -10.09 5.52 8.22
CA THR A 14 -8.68 5.85 8.24
C THR A 14 -8.02 4.98 9.31
N ILE A 15 -7.03 4.19 8.92
CA ILE A 15 -6.25 3.37 9.84
C ILE A 15 -5.36 4.32 10.66
N PRO A 16 -5.40 4.31 12.00
CA PRO A 16 -4.45 5.09 12.78
C PRO A 16 -3.01 4.65 12.48
N VAL A 17 -2.08 5.60 12.39
CA VAL A 17 -0.69 5.36 11.96
C VAL A 17 0.03 4.44 12.96
N GLU A 18 -0.28 4.57 14.24
CA GLU A 18 0.23 3.73 15.32
C GLU A 18 -0.18 2.25 15.21
N LEU A 19 -1.22 1.95 14.41
CA LEU A 19 -1.68 0.58 14.14
C LEU A 19 -1.10 0.02 12.85
N ILE A 20 -0.08 0.67 12.27
CA ILE A 20 0.65 0.20 11.10
C ILE A 20 2.00 -0.33 11.52
N LYS A 21 2.28 -1.59 11.19
CA LYS A 21 3.54 -2.25 11.50
C LYS A 21 4.11 -2.96 10.28
N VAL A 22 5.35 -2.65 9.91
CA VAL A 22 6.14 -3.41 8.94
C VAL A 22 6.81 -4.58 9.67
N ASP A 23 6.52 -5.81 9.25
CA ASP A 23 7.01 -7.01 9.95
C ASP A 23 8.38 -7.48 9.43
N ARG A 24 8.60 -7.32 8.13
CA ARG A 24 9.86 -7.68 7.44
C ARG A 24 10.02 -6.78 6.24
N ALA A 25 11.26 -6.42 5.92
CA ALA A 25 11.62 -5.72 4.70
C ALA A 25 12.81 -6.42 4.04
N LYS A 26 12.84 -6.44 2.70
CA LYS A 26 13.95 -6.96 1.91
C LYS A 26 14.12 -6.12 0.67
N ALA A 27 15.30 -5.54 0.52
CA ALA A 27 15.67 -4.81 -0.69
C ALA A 27 15.89 -5.77 -1.87
N PHE A 28 15.36 -5.39 -3.02
CA PHE A 28 15.63 -5.92 -4.35
C PHE A 28 16.07 -4.76 -5.24
N ASP A 29 16.70 -5.06 -6.37
CA ASP A 29 17.39 -4.12 -7.27
C ASP A 29 16.65 -2.78 -7.52
N LYS A 30 15.32 -2.78 -7.62
CA LYS A 30 14.51 -1.57 -7.85
C LYS A 30 13.29 -1.42 -6.94
N ALA A 31 13.21 -2.22 -5.88
CA ALA A 31 12.05 -2.23 -5.00
C ALA A 31 12.39 -2.86 -3.65
N ILE A 32 11.76 -2.39 -2.59
CA ILE A 32 11.81 -3.06 -1.28
C ILE A 32 10.53 -3.87 -1.13
N MET A 33 10.63 -5.18 -0.93
CA MET A 33 9.45 -5.99 -0.59
C MET A 33 9.29 -6.05 0.92
N PHE A 34 8.06 -5.94 1.38
CA PHE A 34 7.75 -5.98 2.80
C PHE A 34 6.39 -6.61 3.08
N ASP A 35 6.17 -7.02 4.32
CA ASP A 35 4.84 -7.35 4.82
C ASP A 35 4.41 -6.29 5.84
N ILE A 36 3.11 -6.00 5.87
CA ILE A 36 2.51 -5.00 6.76
C ILE A 36 1.37 -5.61 7.54
N THR A 37 1.32 -5.34 8.83
CA THR A 37 0.21 -5.64 9.73
C THR A 37 -0.53 -4.34 10.04
N VAL A 38 -1.85 -4.34 9.91
CA VAL A 38 -2.74 -3.22 10.24
C VAL A 38 -3.79 -3.64 11.27
N PHE A 39 -4.19 -2.71 12.16
CA PHE A 39 -5.11 -2.98 13.27
C PHE A 39 -4.67 -4.15 14.18
N ASP A 40 -3.37 -4.43 14.26
CA ASP A 40 -2.78 -5.56 14.99
C ASP A 40 -3.30 -6.96 14.63
N CYS A 41 -4.13 -7.09 13.59
CA CYS A 41 -4.80 -8.35 13.25
C CYS A 41 -4.87 -8.67 11.76
N VAL A 42 -4.73 -7.67 10.88
CA VAL A 42 -4.79 -7.88 9.43
C VAL A 42 -3.39 -7.80 8.86
N LYS A 43 -2.86 -8.94 8.42
CA LYS A 43 -1.55 -9.01 7.77
C LYS A 43 -1.69 -9.07 6.26
N ILE A 44 -0.99 -8.16 5.57
CA ILE A 44 -0.92 -8.08 4.11
C ILE A 44 0.52 -8.45 3.71
N TYR A 45 0.64 -9.52 2.93
CA TYR A 45 1.91 -10.07 2.50
C TYR A 45 2.29 -9.57 1.11
N GLY A 46 3.60 -9.38 0.88
CA GLY A 46 4.12 -9.09 -0.47
C GLY A 46 3.80 -7.68 -0.96
N CYS A 47 3.77 -6.71 -0.07
CA CYS A 47 3.80 -5.30 -0.44
C CYS A 47 5.18 -4.95 -1.04
N SER A 48 5.21 -3.88 -1.83
CA SER A 48 6.46 -3.33 -2.37
C SER A 48 6.50 -1.83 -2.22
N TYR A 49 7.68 -1.30 -1.90
CA TYR A 49 7.97 0.13 -1.90
C TYR A 49 8.89 0.42 -3.08
N ARG A 50 8.58 1.47 -3.84
CA ARG A 50 9.37 1.93 -4.98
C ARG A 50 9.41 3.44 -4.97
N THR A 51 10.48 4.01 -5.47
CA THR A 51 10.57 5.45 -5.68
C THR A 51 10.40 5.78 -7.16
N TYR A 52 9.85 6.96 -7.44
CA TYR A 52 9.70 7.50 -8.79
C TYR A 52 9.96 9.00 -8.77
N ASN A 53 10.47 9.53 -9.87
CA ASN A 53 10.58 10.99 -10.03
C ASN A 53 9.23 11.55 -10.47
N ASP A 54 8.66 12.42 -9.64
CA ASP A 54 7.45 13.17 -9.97
C ASP A 54 7.77 14.13 -11.12
N LYS A 55 7.04 14.01 -12.23
CA LYS A 55 7.28 14.85 -13.43
C LYS A 55 6.88 16.31 -13.23
N GLN A 56 6.04 16.60 -12.22
CA GLN A 56 5.56 17.95 -11.94
C GLN A 56 6.47 18.69 -10.96
N THR A 57 6.95 18.02 -9.92
CA THR A 57 7.81 18.64 -8.89
C THR A 57 9.29 18.35 -9.08
N GLY A 58 9.65 17.32 -9.85
CA GLY A 58 11.04 16.86 -10.02
C GLY A 58 11.60 16.12 -8.80
N GLU A 59 10.80 15.91 -7.76
CA GLU A 59 11.21 15.25 -6.52
C GLU A 59 11.03 13.74 -6.61
N GLU A 60 11.91 13.02 -5.92
CA GLU A 60 11.76 11.59 -5.72
C GLU A 60 10.65 11.33 -4.71
N LYS A 61 9.63 10.56 -5.11
CA LYS A 61 8.48 10.19 -4.28
C LYS A 61 8.38 8.68 -4.11
N GLY A 62 8.00 8.26 -2.91
CA GLY A 62 7.67 6.89 -2.57
C GLY A 62 6.28 6.48 -3.05
N ILE A 63 6.14 5.22 -3.45
CA ILE A 63 4.84 4.60 -3.71
C ILE A 63 4.81 3.17 -3.15
N ILE A 64 3.68 2.83 -2.53
CA ILE A 64 3.39 1.47 -2.07
C ILE A 64 2.60 0.72 -3.14
N GLY A 65 3.18 -0.36 -3.63
CA GLY A 65 2.50 -1.38 -4.42
C GLY A 65 1.96 -2.48 -3.52
N PHE A 66 0.64 -2.64 -3.52
CA PHE A 66 -0.05 -3.73 -2.83
C PHE A 66 -0.01 -5.05 -3.63
N PRO A 67 -0.20 -6.21 -2.97
CA PRO A 67 -0.27 -7.48 -3.66
C PRO A 67 -1.44 -7.51 -4.65
N SER A 68 -1.13 -7.85 -5.90
CA SER A 68 -2.06 -7.85 -7.01
C SER A 68 -2.12 -9.21 -7.69
N LYS A 69 -3.28 -9.51 -8.28
CA LYS A 69 -3.50 -10.72 -9.08
C LYS A 69 -3.95 -10.33 -10.48
N LYS A 70 -3.44 -11.05 -11.48
CA LYS A 70 -3.89 -10.90 -12.86
C LYS A 70 -5.31 -11.48 -13.02
N GLY A 71 -6.24 -10.68 -13.50
CA GLY A 71 -7.60 -11.06 -13.85
C GLY A 71 -7.68 -11.74 -15.22
N ASN A 72 -8.86 -12.22 -15.55
CA ASN A 72 -9.12 -12.88 -16.84
C ASN A 72 -9.16 -11.89 -18.03
N ASP A 73 -9.15 -10.58 -17.76
CA ASP A 73 -9.12 -9.49 -18.75
C ASP A 73 -7.70 -8.93 -18.96
N ASP A 74 -6.69 -9.70 -18.57
CA ASP A 74 -5.27 -9.35 -18.59
C ASP A 74 -4.85 -8.15 -17.70
N LYS A 75 -5.76 -7.61 -16.89
CA LYS A 75 -5.45 -6.52 -15.95
C LYS A 75 -5.06 -7.02 -14.57
N TYR A 76 -4.32 -6.20 -13.83
CA TYR A 76 -3.94 -6.50 -12.45
C TYR A 76 -4.85 -5.78 -11.47
N TYR A 77 -5.32 -6.52 -10.48
CA TYR A 77 -6.18 -6.00 -9.42
C TYR A 77 -5.54 -6.24 -8.06
N ASN A 78 -5.48 -5.20 -7.24
CA ASN A 78 -5.12 -5.34 -5.84
C ASN A 78 -6.23 -6.13 -5.14
N HIS A 79 -5.88 -7.26 -4.54
CA HIS A 79 -6.84 -8.10 -3.81
C HIS A 79 -6.81 -7.83 -2.29
N ALA A 80 -5.78 -7.14 -1.81
CA ALA A 80 -5.72 -6.58 -0.47
C ALA A 80 -5.10 -5.18 -0.56
N TYR A 81 -5.81 -4.15 -0.07
CA TYR A 81 -5.33 -2.78 -0.05
C TYR A 81 -6.05 -1.98 1.03
N PHE A 82 -5.44 -0.88 1.43
CA PHE A 82 -6.08 0.17 2.20
C PHE A 82 -5.65 1.53 1.64
N PHE A 83 -6.35 2.59 2.05
CA PHE A 83 -5.99 3.93 1.63
C PHE A 83 -4.77 4.41 2.44
N VAL A 84 -3.69 4.74 1.74
CA VAL A 84 -2.45 5.24 2.33
C VAL A 84 -2.45 6.76 2.25
N THR A 85 -2.29 7.44 3.39
CA THR A 85 -2.03 8.88 3.47
C THR A 85 -0.52 9.15 3.44
N ASP A 86 -0.12 10.40 3.21
CA ASP A 86 1.30 10.79 3.25
C ASP A 86 1.95 10.51 4.61
N GLU A 87 1.20 10.67 5.70
CA GLU A 87 1.66 10.35 7.06
C GLU A 87 1.89 8.84 7.26
N MET A 88 0.99 8.00 6.73
CA MET A 88 1.18 6.54 6.75
C MET A 88 2.38 6.13 5.90
N LEU A 89 2.57 6.78 4.74
CA LEU A 89 3.70 6.50 3.86
C LEU A 89 5.02 6.79 4.58
N ALA A 90 5.14 7.96 5.20
CA ALA A 90 6.34 8.35 5.95
C ALA A 90 6.64 7.39 7.12
N GLU A 91 5.62 6.94 7.85
CA GLU A 91 5.82 5.96 8.93
C GLU A 91 6.24 4.58 8.38
N ILE A 92 5.64 4.14 7.26
CA ILE A 92 6.03 2.88 6.60
C ILE A 92 7.48 2.96 6.10
N GLU A 93 7.89 4.07 5.48
CA GLU A 93 9.26 4.31 5.02
C GLU A 93 10.25 4.23 6.18
N LYS A 94 9.99 4.95 7.27
CA LYS A 94 10.80 4.91 8.49
C LYS A 94 10.93 3.49 9.08
N GLN A 95 9.84 2.71 9.11
CA GLN A 95 9.89 1.33 9.60
C GLN A 95 10.64 0.39 8.64
N ILE A 96 10.55 0.63 7.33
CA ILE A 96 11.34 -0.10 6.33
C ILE A 96 12.83 0.18 6.54
N GLU A 97 13.23 1.45 6.68
CA GLU A 97 14.63 1.85 6.92
C GLU A 97 15.21 1.23 8.19
N ALA A 98 14.40 1.05 9.23
CA ALA A 98 14.83 0.39 10.46
C ALA A 98 15.06 -1.13 10.32
N LEU A 99 14.59 -1.75 9.23
CA LEU A 99 14.62 -3.19 9.00
C LEU A 99 15.62 -3.64 7.93
N ILE A 100 16.22 -2.71 7.18
CA ILE A 100 17.18 -2.96 6.10
C ILE A 100 18.58 -2.48 6.48
#